data_AF-A0A1Q5MPC2-F1
#
_entry.id   AF-A0A1Q5MPC2-F1
#
_cell.length_a   1.000
_cell.length_b   1.000
_cell.length_c   1.000
_cell.angle_alpha   90.00
_cell.angle_beta   90.00
_cell.angle_gamma   90.00
#
_symmetry.space_group_name_H-M   'P 1'
#
loop_
_entity.id
_entity.type
_entity.pdbx_description
1 polymer ?
#
loop_
_entity_poly.entity_id
_entity_poly.type
_entity_poly.pdbx_seq_one_letter_code
_entity_poly.pdbx_strand_id
1 'polypeptide(L)'
;MSPRSVMRFVEWTIGAPRGELPQTVIVVRCLEPDCTATSEPSPSHIDPDHWALKHAGRMGHTDYEEVARSRLVAAPKSPQQGVAA
;
A
#
# COMPACT_ATOMS: atom_id res chain seq x y z
N MET A 1 -23.60 -36.32 -5.97
CA MET A 1 -22.36 -35.70 -6.48
C MET A 1 -21.87 -34.72 -5.42
N SER A 2 -20.68 -34.95 -4.84
CA SER A 2 -20.09 -33.97 -3.92
C SER A 2 -19.45 -32.84 -4.73
N PRO A 3 -19.63 -31.57 -4.36
CA PRO A 3 -18.98 -30.47 -5.04
C PRO A 3 -17.45 -30.60 -4.88
N ARG A 4 -16.72 -30.67 -6.01
CA ARG A 4 -15.25 -30.54 -6.03
C ARG A 4 -14.93 -29.06 -6.14
N SER A 5 -14.46 -28.45 -5.05
CA SER A 5 -13.87 -27.12 -5.10
C SER A 5 -12.49 -27.21 -5.73
N VAL A 6 -12.26 -26.47 -6.82
CA VAL A 6 -10.96 -26.36 -7.49
C VAL A 6 -10.40 -24.98 -7.16
N MET A 7 -9.34 -24.91 -6.34
CA MET A 7 -8.66 -23.66 -6.04
C MET A 7 -7.69 -23.34 -7.19
N ARG A 8 -8.08 -22.46 -8.12
CA ARG A 8 -7.28 -22.13 -9.31
C ARG A 8 -6.22 -21.03 -9.09
N PHE A 9 -6.28 -20.30 -7.98
CA PHE A 9 -5.40 -19.15 -7.72
C PHE A 9 -4.30 -19.42 -6.67
N VAL A 10 -4.26 -20.63 -6.09
CA VAL A 10 -3.25 -21.00 -5.07
C VAL A 10 -1.83 -21.17 -5.62
N GLU A 11 -1.69 -21.20 -6.95
CA GLU A 11 -0.42 -21.33 -7.67
C GLU A 11 0.29 -19.98 -7.90
N TRP A 12 -0.31 -18.86 -7.52
CA TRP A 12 0.24 -17.52 -7.73
C TRP A 12 0.36 -16.76 -6.40
N THR A 13 1.35 -15.87 -6.34
CA THR A 13 1.62 -14.99 -5.20
C THR A 13 1.79 -13.57 -5.71
N ILE A 14 1.50 -12.57 -4.87
CA ILE A 14 1.76 -11.16 -5.14
C ILE A 14 2.72 -10.63 -4.07
N GLY A 15 3.71 -9.84 -4.47
CA GLY A 15 4.68 -9.28 -3.55
C GLY A 15 5.58 -8.25 -4.21
N ALA A 16 6.64 -7.85 -3.53
CA ALA A 16 7.66 -7.00 -4.14
C ALA A 16 8.36 -7.73 -5.31
N PRO A 17 8.94 -6.98 -6.26
CA PRO A 17 9.86 -7.54 -7.23
C PRO A 17 10.96 -8.36 -6.54
N ARG A 18 11.45 -9.40 -7.22
CA ARG A 18 12.45 -10.31 -6.65
C ARG A 18 13.73 -9.55 -6.29
N GLY A 19 14.19 -9.71 -5.05
CA GLY A 19 15.39 -9.05 -4.53
C GLY A 19 15.14 -7.64 -4.00
N GLU A 20 13.90 -7.17 -4.00
CA GLU A 20 13.50 -5.87 -3.48
C GLU A 20 12.61 -6.03 -2.23
N LEU A 21 12.66 -5.06 -1.32
CA LEU A 21 11.65 -4.90 -0.29
C LEU A 21 10.48 -4.09 -0.85
N PRO A 22 9.22 -4.32 -0.42
CA PRO A 22 8.11 -3.46 -0.81
C PRO A 22 8.41 -2.02 -0.40
N GLN A 23 8.56 -1.13 -1.39
CA GLN A 23 8.71 0.29 -1.15
C GLN A 23 7.34 0.94 -1.26
N THR A 24 6.69 1.09 -0.12
CA THR A 24 5.46 1.87 -0.01
C THR A 24 5.81 3.35 0.06
N VAL A 25 5.18 4.15 -0.79
CA VAL A 25 5.26 5.60 -0.77
C VAL A 25 3.89 6.12 -0.36
N ILE A 26 3.87 6.95 0.68
CA ILE A 26 2.68 7.51 1.29
C ILE A 26 2.61 9.00 0.97
N VAL A 27 1.41 9.46 0.62
CA VAL A 27 1.09 10.87 0.37
C VAL A 27 -0.25 11.16 1.04
N VAL A 28 -0.36 12.28 1.75
CA VAL A 28 -1.64 12.76 2.31
C VAL A 28 -2.10 14.00 1.53
N ARG A 29 -3.40 14.06 1.22
CA ARG A 29 -4.03 15.13 0.46
C ARG A 29 -5.11 15.78 1.30
N CYS A 30 -5.23 17.10 1.23
CA CYS A 30 -6.38 17.79 1.81
C CYS A 30 -7.58 17.63 0.86
N LEU A 31 -8.76 17.34 1.41
CA LEU A 31 -10.00 17.15 0.65
C LEU A 31 -10.97 18.33 0.74
N GLU A 32 -10.65 19.35 1.55
CA GLU A 32 -11.48 20.55 1.63
C GLU A 32 -11.66 21.17 0.24
N PRO A 33 -12.88 21.66 -0.09
CA PRO A 33 -13.12 22.38 -1.33
C PRO A 33 -12.09 23.49 -1.54
N ASP A 34 -11.62 23.63 -2.78
CA ASP A 34 -10.61 24.61 -3.20
C ASP A 34 -9.20 24.44 -2.61
N CYS A 35 -8.96 23.39 -1.79
CA CYS A 35 -7.62 23.04 -1.34
C CYS A 35 -7.00 21.96 -2.23
N THR A 36 -5.89 22.27 -2.90
CA THR A 36 -5.11 21.30 -3.70
C THR A 36 -3.82 20.85 -3.00
N ALA A 37 -3.67 21.22 -1.72
CA ALA A 37 -2.46 20.97 -0.96
C ALA A 37 -2.27 19.46 -0.72
N THR A 38 -1.03 19.01 -0.91
CA THR A 38 -0.64 17.60 -0.79
C THR A 38 0.73 17.54 -0.09
N SER A 39 0.94 16.52 0.74
CA SER A 39 2.25 16.29 1.37
C SER A 39 3.29 15.86 0.35
N GLU A 40 4.56 16.02 0.69
CA GLU A 40 5.61 15.32 -0.05
C GLU A 40 5.48 13.80 0.14
N PRO A 41 5.91 12.99 -0.84
CA PRO A 41 5.91 11.54 -0.72
C PRO A 41 6.92 11.06 0.34
N SER A 42 6.52 10.12 1.20
CA SER A 42 7.38 9.57 2.26
C SER A 42 7.30 8.04 2.33
N PRO A 43 8.39 7.35 2.70
CA PRO A 43 8.35 5.91 2.98
C PRO A 43 7.73 5.59 4.35
N SER A 44 7.32 6.60 5.13
CA SER A 44 6.70 6.43 6.44
C SER A 44 5.53 7.39 6.63
N HIS A 45 4.66 7.10 7.61
CA HIS A 45 3.52 7.97 7.94
C HIS A 45 3.94 9.27 8.66
N ILE A 46 5.15 9.33 9.22
CA ILE A 46 5.57 10.43 10.11
C ILE A 46 5.48 11.79 9.41
N ASP A 47 6.08 11.93 8.23
CA ASP A 47 6.12 13.23 7.55
C ASP A 47 4.76 13.64 6.96
N PRO A 48 4.00 12.75 6.30
CA PRO A 48 2.66 13.08 5.80
C PRO A 48 1.66 13.43 6.92
N ASP A 49 1.69 12.72 8.05
CA ASP A 49 0.82 13.01 9.19
C ASP A 49 1.18 14.36 9.82
N HIS A 50 2.47 14.63 10.03
CA HIS A 50 2.91 15.93 10.52
C HIS A 50 2.56 17.07 9.57
N TRP A 51 2.62 16.84 8.26
CA TRP A 51 2.15 17.80 7.27
C TRP A 51 0.66 18.08 7.44
N ALA A 52 -0.18 17.03 7.55
CA ALA A 52 -1.62 17.16 7.68
C ALA A 52 -2.01 17.91 8.96
N LEU A 53 -1.39 17.57 10.09
CA LEU A 53 -1.62 18.25 11.38
C LEU A 53 -1.22 19.74 11.32
N LYS A 54 -0.09 20.07 10.69
CA LYS A 54 0.32 21.48 10.49
C LYS A 54 -0.62 22.21 9.55
N HIS A 55 -1.09 21.55 8.50
CA HIS A 55 -2.04 22.12 7.55
C HIS A 55 -3.38 22.41 8.23
N ALA A 56 -3.89 21.46 9.02
CA ALA A 56 -5.12 21.62 9.79
C ALA A 56 -5.02 22.79 10.76
N GLY A 57 -3.94 22.87 11.53
CA GLY A 57 -3.73 23.96 12.49
C GLY A 57 -3.59 25.34 11.85
N ARG A 58 -3.13 25.43 10.59
CA ARG A 58 -2.97 26.71 9.87
C ARG A 58 -4.22 27.16 9.14
N MET A 59 -4.93 26.21 8.52
CA MET A 59 -6.02 26.50 7.59
C MET A 59 -7.41 26.22 8.18
N GLY A 60 -7.48 25.49 9.29
CA GLY A 60 -8.75 24.99 9.84
C GLY A 60 -9.37 23.86 9.02
N HIS A 61 -8.62 23.29 8.07
CA HIS A 61 -9.06 22.19 7.22
C HIS A 61 -9.05 20.89 8.02
N THR A 62 -10.05 20.03 7.83
CA THR A 62 -10.22 18.84 8.68
C THR A 62 -10.41 17.54 7.91
N ASP A 63 -10.66 17.61 6.60
CA ASP A 63 -10.82 16.44 5.75
C ASP A 63 -9.56 16.12 4.93
N TYR A 64 -9.12 14.86 4.97
CA TYR A 64 -7.85 14.39 4.40
C TYR A 64 -7.95 12.95 3.87
N GLU A 65 -7.24 12.67 2.76
CA GLU A 65 -7.05 11.34 2.19
C GLU A 65 -5.58 10.92 2.30
N GLU A 66 -5.32 9.71 2.82
CA GLU A 66 -4.02 9.06 2.67
C GLU A 66 -4.01 8.14 1.44
N VAL A 67 -2.97 8.29 0.61
CA VAL A 67 -2.72 7.43 -0.56
C VAL A 67 -1.39 6.73 -0.39
N ALA A 68 -1.45 5.44 -0.04
CA ALA A 68 -0.29 4.56 -0.01
C ALA A 68 -0.15 3.79 -1.34
N ARG A 69 1.03 3.84 -1.96
CA ARG A 69 1.32 3.17 -3.23
C ARG A 69 2.55 2.29 -3.11
N SER A 70 2.44 1.06 -3.58
CA SER A 70 3.57 0.12 -3.67
C SER A 70 3.56 -0.55 -5.03
N ARG A 71 4.74 -0.73 -5.63
CA ARG A 71 4.86 -1.55 -6.83
C ARG A 71 4.86 -3.02 -6.42
N LEU A 72 3.93 -3.79 -6.97
CA LEU A 72 3.79 -5.22 -6.72
C LEU A 72 3.88 -6.00 -8.04
N VAL A 73 4.34 -7.25 -7.95
CA VAL A 73 4.45 -8.17 -9.06
C VAL A 73 3.80 -9.50 -8.69
N ALA A 74 3.02 -10.07 -9.61
CA ALA A 74 2.49 -11.42 -9.48
C ALA A 74 3.54 -12.42 -9.98
N ALA A 75 3.76 -13.50 -9.22
CA ALA A 75 4.69 -14.56 -9.57
C ALA A 75 4.12 -15.94 -9.21
N PRO A 76 4.44 -17.00 -9.97
CA PRO A 76 4.10 -18.37 -9.58
C PRO A 76 4.68 -18.71 -8.20
N LYS A 77 3.90 -19.42 -7.38
CA LYS A 77 4.36 -19.93 -6.09
C LYS A 77 5.48 -20.93 -6.35
N SER A 78 6.69 -20.66 -5.86
CA SER A 78 7.79 -21.63 -5.95
C SER A 78 7.38 -22.94 -5.29
N PRO A 79 7.72 -24.12 -5.85
CA PRO A 79 7.48 -25.39 -5.18
C PRO A 79 8.14 -25.32 -3.80
N GLN A 80 7.38 -25.59 -2.74
CA GLN A 80 8.01 -25.91 -1.46
C GLN A 80 8.95 -27.08 -1.75
N GLN A 81 10.26 -26.84 -1.65
CA GLN A 81 11.21 -27.95 -1.57
C GLN A 81 10.74 -28.76 -0.37
N GLY A 82 10.30 -30.00 -0.64
CA GLY A 82 9.79 -30.88 0.38
C GLY A 82 10.77 -30.95 1.53
N VAL A 83 10.28 -30.73 2.75
CA VAL A 83 10.98 -31.20 3.93
C VAL A 83 11.01 -32.71 3.78
N ALA A 84 12.15 -33.24 3.36
CA ALA A 84 12.43 -34.66 3.42
C ALA A 84 12.65 -35.04 4.89
N ALA A 85 11.66 -35.74 5.46
CA ALA A 85 11.78 -36.91 6.34
C ALA A 85 10.43 -37.19 6.99
#